data_AF-A0A355T179-F1
#
_entry.id   AF-A0A355T179-F1
#
_cell.length_a   1.000
_cell.length_b   1.000
_cell.length_c   1.000
_cell.angle_alpha   90.00
_cell.angle_beta   90.00
_cell.angle_gamma   90.00
#
_symmetry.space_group_name_H-M   'P 1'
#
loop_
_entity.id
_entity.type
_entity.pdbx_description
1 polymer ?
#
loop_
_entity_poly.entity_id
_entity_poly.type
_entity_poly.pdbx_seq_one_letter_code
_entity_poly.pdbx_strand_id
1 'polypeptide(L)'
;MTTSNYLNLDCPIAESLSIVGDQWTLLIIRDALTGVSSFTGFEQSLGISRRLLSRRLKEMEESGLIDRVPVKEGAARMKYVPTRKG
;
A
#
# COMPACT_ATOMS: atom_id res chain seq x y z
N MET A 1 30.57 1.20 18.38
CA MET A 1 30.92 1.14 16.96
C MET A 1 29.65 1.33 16.15
N THR A 2 29.53 2.53 15.58
CA THR A 2 28.68 2.97 14.45
C THR A 2 27.21 2.54 14.40
N THR A 3 26.36 3.22 15.19
CA THR A 3 24.96 3.46 14.80
C THR A 3 24.98 4.44 13.64
N SER A 4 24.88 3.96 12.41
CA SER A 4 24.94 4.80 11.21
C SER A 4 23.73 5.75 11.21
N ASN A 5 24.01 7.05 11.38
CA ASN A 5 23.01 8.11 11.52
C ASN A 5 22.48 8.51 10.13
N TYR A 6 21.47 7.80 9.64
CA TYR A 6 20.78 8.09 8.37
C TYR A 6 19.66 9.16 8.51
N LEU A 7 19.49 9.77 9.68
CA LEU A 7 18.36 10.65 10.00
C LEU A 7 18.49 12.09 9.43
N ASN A 8 19.47 12.36 8.57
CA ASN A 8 19.71 13.70 8.02
C ASN A 8 20.11 13.67 6.53
N LEU A 9 19.54 12.74 5.78
CA LEU A 9 19.62 12.80 4.33
C LEU A 9 18.21 12.87 3.81
N ASP A 10 17.90 13.91 3.04
CA ASP A 10 16.89 13.89 1.98
C ASP A 10 17.30 12.80 0.97
N CYS A 11 17.24 11.55 1.41
CA CYS A 11 17.68 10.38 0.69
C CYS A 11 16.41 9.74 0.10
N PRO A 12 16.19 9.88 -1.22
CA PRO A 12 15.01 9.30 -1.87
C PRO A 12 14.94 7.78 -1.66
N ILE A 13 16.10 7.14 -1.43
CA ILE A 13 16.21 5.71 -1.10
C ILE A 13 15.67 5.42 0.29
N ALA A 14 16.03 6.20 1.32
CA ALA A 14 15.52 5.99 2.68
C ALA A 14 14.01 6.25 2.76
N GLU A 15 13.52 7.27 2.05
CA GLU A 15 12.08 7.55 1.90
C GLU A 15 11.36 6.38 1.22
N SER A 16 11.87 5.92 0.07
CA SER A 16 11.31 4.74 -0.63
C SER A 16 11.37 3.49 0.24
N LEU A 17 12.44 3.29 1.00
CA LEU A 17 12.62 2.15 1.90
C LEU A 17 11.72 2.24 3.14
N SER A 18 11.28 3.43 3.55
CA SER A 18 10.29 3.57 4.62
C SER A 18 8.88 3.16 4.16
N ILE A 19 8.56 3.38 2.87
CA ILE A 19 7.28 3.01 2.24
C ILE A 19 7.26 1.52 1.88
N VAL A 20 8.35 1.01 1.28
CA VAL A 20 8.49 -0.39 0.85
C VAL A 20 8.90 -1.31 2.00
N GLY A 21 9.64 -0.80 2.99
CA GLY A 21 10.10 -1.55 4.16
C GLY A 21 8.99 -1.86 5.16
N ASP A 22 7.77 -1.35 4.95
CA ASP A 22 6.61 -1.92 5.59
C ASP A 22 6.21 -3.23 4.91
N GLN A 23 6.30 -4.33 5.68
CA GLN A 23 5.96 -5.69 5.22
C GLN A 23 4.58 -5.78 4.54
N TRP A 24 3.64 -4.90 4.88
CA TRP A 24 2.28 -4.95 4.34
C TRP A 24 2.17 -4.35 2.94
N THR A 25 2.95 -3.31 2.62
CA THR A 25 2.93 -2.69 1.28
C THR A 25 3.19 -3.71 0.19
N LEU A 26 4.24 -4.53 0.36
CA LEU A 26 4.61 -5.58 -0.60
C LEU A 26 3.55 -6.69 -0.70
N LEU A 27 2.94 -7.08 0.42
CA LEU A 27 1.91 -8.11 0.44
C LEU A 27 0.60 -7.61 -0.19
N ILE A 28 0.22 -6.35 0.04
CA ILE A 28 -0.94 -5.72 -0.59
C ILE A 28 -0.73 -5.62 -2.11
N ILE A 29 0.45 -5.18 -2.57
CA ILE A 29 0.77 -5.14 -4.01
C ILE A 29 0.73 -6.53 -4.63
N ARG A 30 1.36 -7.52 -3.99
CA ARG A 30 1.32 -8.92 -4.44
C ARG A 30 -0.12 -9.38 -4.64
N ASP A 31 -0.98 -9.15 -3.65
CA ASP A 31 -2.39 -9.56 -3.72
C ASP A 31 -3.16 -8.76 -4.79
N ALA A 32 -2.82 -7.48 -4.98
CA ALA A 32 -3.42 -6.66 -6.02
C ALA A 32 -3.07 -7.16 -7.42
N LEU A 33 -1.81 -7.56 -7.64
CA LEU A 33 -1.33 -8.14 -8.89
C LEU A 33 -1.92 -9.53 -9.16
N THR A 34 -2.33 -10.27 -8.12
CA THR A 34 -3.06 -11.54 -8.27
C THR A 34 -4.58 -11.36 -8.43
N GLY A 35 -5.06 -10.12 -8.46
CA GLY A 35 -6.45 -9.76 -8.77
C GLY A 35 -7.32 -9.41 -7.56
N VAL A 36 -6.78 -9.40 -6.34
CA VAL A 36 -7.50 -8.93 -5.16
C VAL A 36 -7.64 -7.41 -5.24
N SER A 37 -8.86 -6.89 -5.29
CA SER A 37 -9.08 -5.44 -5.44
C SER A 37 -10.04 -4.86 -4.42
N SER A 38 -10.58 -5.66 -3.50
CA SER A 38 -11.54 -5.21 -2.49
C SER A 38 -10.91 -5.18 -1.11
N PHE A 39 -11.34 -4.24 -0.26
CA PHE A 39 -10.87 -4.16 1.13
C PHE A 39 -11.03 -5.50 1.87
N THR A 40 -12.19 -6.13 1.74
CA THR A 40 -12.48 -7.42 2.37
C THR A 40 -11.61 -8.55 1.82
N GLY A 41 -11.27 -8.52 0.52
CA GLY A 41 -10.35 -9.49 -0.07
C GLY A 41 -8.95 -9.38 0.52
N PHE A 42 -8.42 -8.16 0.67
CA PHE A 42 -7.13 -7.96 1.33
C PHE A 42 -7.17 -8.34 2.81
N GLU A 43 -8.25 -8.00 3.51
CA GLU A 43 -8.46 -8.38 4.92
C GLU A 43 -8.41 -9.91 5.10
N GLN A 44 -9.09 -10.65 4.22
CA GLN A 44 -9.12 -12.12 4.25
C GLN A 44 -7.78 -12.74 3.87
N SER A 45 -7.09 -12.20 2.87
CA SER A 45 -5.79 -12.71 2.40
C SER A 45 -4.65 -12.46 3.39
N LEU A 46 -4.62 -11.27 4.01
CA LEU A 46 -3.51 -10.84 4.86
C LEU A 46 -3.73 -11.15 6.35
N GLY A 47 -4.98 -11.34 6.80
CA GLY A 47 -5.30 -11.64 8.19
C GLY A 47 -4.98 -10.50 9.18
N ILE A 48 -4.82 -9.27 8.69
CA ILE A 48 -4.49 -8.10 9.51
C ILE A 48 -5.74 -7.37 10.00
N SER A 49 -5.58 -6.59 11.07
CA SER A 49 -6.65 -5.73 11.56
C SER A 49 -7.12 -4.73 10.51
N ARG A 50 -8.44 -4.48 10.45
CA ARG A 50 -9.05 -3.47 9.57
C ARG A 50 -8.39 -2.10 9.68
N ARG A 51 -8.12 -1.66 10.91
CA ARG A 51 -7.51 -0.35 11.17
C ARG A 51 -6.12 -0.24 10.53
N LEU A 52 -5.31 -1.29 10.61
CA LEU A 52 -3.99 -1.32 9.99
C LEU A 52 -4.12 -1.34 8.46
N LEU A 53 -4.98 -2.19 7.91
CA LEU A 53 -5.21 -2.26 6.46
C LEU A 53 -5.69 -0.91 5.90
N SER A 54 -6.66 -0.26 6.55
CA SER A 54 -7.16 1.06 6.15
C SER A 54 -6.05 2.11 6.14
N ARG A 55 -5.20 2.11 7.17
CA ARG A 55 -4.06 3.02 7.24
C ARG A 55 -3.09 2.78 6.08
N ARG A 56 -2.72 1.52 5.83
CA ARG A 56 -1.77 1.18 4.76
C ARG A 56 -2.30 1.48 3.37
N LEU A 57 -3.55 1.11 3.08
CA LEU A 57 -4.17 1.46 1.79
C LEU A 57 -4.20 2.98 1.58
N LYS A 58 -4.45 3.77 2.63
CA LYS A 58 -4.41 5.23 2.54
C LYS A 58 -3.00 5.76 2.27
N GLU A 59 -1.98 5.26 2.98
CA GLU A 59 -0.57 5.62 2.74
C GLU A 59 -0.12 5.23 1.31
N MET A 60 -0.58 4.09 0.81
CA MET A 60 -0.31 3.64 -0.57
C MET A 60 -1.03 4.49 -1.62
N GLU A 61 -2.24 4.96 -1.33
CA GLU A 61 -2.99 5.90 -2.18
C GLU A 61 -2.27 7.26 -2.22
N GLU A 62 -1.85 7.79 -1.07
CA GLU A 62 -1.12 9.06 -0.97
C GLU A 62 0.25 9.01 -1.66
N SER A 63 0.94 7.86 -1.60
CA SER A 63 2.23 7.65 -2.29
C SER A 63 2.09 7.32 -3.78
N GLY A 64 0.86 7.16 -4.27
CA GLY A 64 0.54 6.84 -5.66
C GLY A 64 0.89 5.42 -6.07
N LEU A 65 0.96 4.46 -5.14
CA LEU A 65 1.17 3.03 -5.42
C LEU A 65 -0.13 2.33 -5.82
N ILE A 66 -1.27 2.79 -5.31
CA ILE A 66 -2.59 2.28 -5.66
C ILE A 66 -3.57 3.43 -5.89
N ASP A 67 -4.56 3.21 -6.75
CA ASP A 67 -5.70 4.11 -6.91
C ASP A 67 -6.97 3.47 -6.33
N ARG A 68 -7.83 4.31 -5.73
CA ARG A 68 -9.16 3.92 -5.28
C ARG A 68 -10.19 4.35 -6.32
N VAL A 69 -10.68 3.39 -7.10
CA VAL A 69 -11.61 3.64 -8.23
C VAL A 69 -12.95 2.93 -8.03
N PRO A 70 -14.07 3.41 -8.59
CA PRO A 70 -15.32 2.69 -8.52
C PRO A 70 -15.23 1.35 -9.27
N VAL A 71 -15.93 0.32 -8.81
CA VAL A 71 -15.91 -1.02 -9.43
C VAL A 71 -16.41 -0.97 -10.89
N LYS A 72 -17.40 -0.11 -11.12
CA LYS A 72 -17.95 0.27 -12.43
C LYS A 72 -18.37 1.74 -12.37
N GLU A 73 -18.51 2.39 -13.51
CA GLU A 73 -18.96 3.78 -13.59
C GLU A 73 -20.27 3.98 -12.81
N GLY A 74 -20.30 5.00 -11.94
CA GLY A 74 -21.46 5.32 -11.08
C GLY A 74 -21.70 4.38 -9.88
N ALA A 75 -20.83 3.39 -9.62
CA ALA A 75 -21.00 2.53 -8.45
C ALA A 75 -20.51 3.18 -7.15
N ALA A 76 -21.27 2.99 -6.06
CA ALA A 76 -20.84 3.35 -4.72
C ALA A 76 -19.71 2.45 -4.16
N ARG A 77 -19.55 1.24 -4.71
CA ARG A 77 -18.49 0.32 -4.30
C ARG A 77 -17.18 0.71 -4.98
N MET A 78 -16.13 0.84 -4.17
CA MET A 78 -14.78 1.14 -4.61
C MET A 78 -13.91 -0.12 -4.62
N LYS A 79 -12.92 -0.14 -5.50
CA LYS A 79 -11.83 -1.11 -5.57
C LYS A 79 -10.49 -0.38 -5.53
N TYR A 80 -9.46 -1.09 -5.10
CA TYR A 80 -8.08 -0.64 -5.13
C TYR A 80 -7.37 -1.31 -6.30
N VAL A 81 -6.66 -0.52 -7.10
CA VAL A 81 -5.91 -1.02 -8.27
C VAL A 81 -4.47 -0.51 -8.19
N PRO A 82 -3.46 -1.33 -8.52
CA PRO A 82 -2.08 -0.87 -8.56
C PRO A 82 -1.91 0.17 -9.67
N THR A 83 -1.14 1.22 -9.40
CA THR A 83 -0.75 2.20 -10.41
C THR A 83 0.47 1.70 -11.18
N ARG A 84 0.98 2.50 -12.13
CA ARG A 84 2.26 2.21 -12.81
C ARG A 84 3.48 2.24 -11.87
N LYS A 85 3.37 2.91 -10.71
CA LYS A 85 4.44 3.01 -9.70
C LYS A 85 4.45 1.83 -8.74
N GLY A 86 3.29 1.21 -8.53
CA GLY A 86 3.09 0.05 -7.65
C GLY A 86 3.38 -1.28 -8.31
#